data_AF-A0A091Q508-F1
#
_entry.id   AF-A0A091Q508-F1
#
_cell.length_a   1.000
_cell.length_b   1.000
_cell.length_c   1.000
_cell.angle_alpha   90.00
_cell.angle_beta   90.00
_cell.angle_gamma   90.00
#
_symmetry.space_group_name_H-M   'P 1'
#
loop_
_entity.id
_entity.type
_entity.pdbx_description
1 polymer ?
#
loop_
_entity_poly.entity_id
_entity_poly.type
_entity_poly.pdbx_seq_one_letter_code
_entity_poly.pdbx_strand_id
1 'polypeptide(L)'
;PRSDCIAAEQLCLSDSTCNATYRVLENCALAKAHFLPLDHGSRVRCLNAELDLGNSSLLHCKCHRRMKRQEHCLRVFWTIHSSVTDGYFNLETSPYENPANEEHWKTDYNKLAALLSGKDYNELAGDATNPCLKATHVCNLSKKCVRLRTDYASICTKGAGREDMCDRRKCHRGLRNFFEKVPEDFTKRILFCPCQDELCGERRRKTIVPDCSFQYNTKPNCLWLLDSCLEDHICKSQLADFQQNCQPADMSPDGCSQHNHAACLQAYMGMIGTPMTPNYVSNSSVEVSLWCTCESSGNQKEKCDQILGMFESNKCL
;
A
#
# COMPACT_ATOMS: atom_id res chain seq x y z
N PRO A 1 -12.33 20.02 -13.37
CA PRO A 1 -11.90 18.62 -13.11
C PRO A 1 -10.38 18.56 -12.92
N ARG A 2 -9.88 18.07 -11.78
CA ARG A 2 -8.44 17.81 -11.64
C ARG A 2 -8.07 16.70 -12.63
N SER A 3 -7.10 16.96 -13.49
CA SER A 3 -6.58 15.97 -14.43
C SER A 3 -5.65 15.01 -13.70
N ASP A 4 -5.69 13.72 -14.05
CA ASP A 4 -4.67 12.78 -13.58
C ASP A 4 -3.26 13.21 -14.08
N CYS A 5 -2.21 12.69 -13.43
CA CYS A 5 -0.84 13.07 -13.81
C CYS A 5 -0.47 12.72 -15.26
N ILE A 6 -1.10 11.72 -15.86
CA ILE A 6 -0.82 11.34 -17.25
C ILE A 6 -1.38 12.38 -18.21
N ALA A 7 -2.62 12.83 -17.98
CA ALA A 7 -3.23 13.90 -18.75
C ALA A 7 -2.50 15.23 -18.55
N ALA A 8 -2.07 15.54 -17.32
CA ALA A 8 -1.27 16.72 -17.04
C ALA A 8 0.10 16.69 -17.76
N GLU A 9 0.77 15.53 -17.77
CA GLU A 9 2.01 15.33 -18.53
C GLU A 9 1.79 15.57 -20.02
N GLN A 10 0.74 15.01 -20.61
CA GLN A 10 0.44 15.19 -22.03
C GLN A 10 0.23 16.66 -22.42
N LEU A 11 -0.47 17.42 -21.56
CA LEU A 11 -0.64 18.87 -21.76
C LEU A 11 0.70 19.61 -21.67
N CYS A 12 1.54 19.27 -20.70
CA CYS A 12 2.86 19.87 -20.55
C CYS A 12 3.77 19.56 -21.74
N LEU A 13 3.77 18.33 -22.23
CA LEU A 13 4.59 17.93 -23.38
C LEU A 13 4.18 18.63 -24.68
N SER A 14 2.94 19.15 -24.75
CA SER A 14 2.48 19.95 -25.89
C SER A 14 2.93 21.41 -25.84
N ASP A 15 3.29 21.93 -24.66
CA ASP A 15 3.85 23.27 -24.49
C ASP A 15 5.39 23.22 -24.48
N SER A 16 6.04 24.03 -25.32
CA SER A 16 7.50 23.98 -25.47
C SER A 16 8.27 24.33 -24.19
N THR A 17 7.76 25.28 -23.40
CA THR A 17 8.40 25.74 -22.17
C THR A 17 8.25 24.71 -21.06
N CYS A 18 7.04 24.17 -20.91
CA CYS A 18 6.73 23.14 -19.94
C CYS A 18 7.50 21.85 -20.24
N ASN A 19 7.53 21.41 -21.52
CA ASN A 19 8.29 20.24 -21.94
C ASN A 19 9.79 20.40 -21.61
N ALA A 20 10.40 21.53 -21.95
CA ALA A 20 11.81 21.79 -21.63
C ALA A 20 12.08 21.71 -20.11
N THR A 21 11.20 22.28 -19.29
CA THR A 21 11.30 22.26 -17.83
C THR A 21 11.11 20.84 -17.27
N TYR A 22 10.13 20.10 -17.79
CA TYR A 22 9.87 18.71 -17.40
C TYR A 22 11.05 17.79 -17.74
N ARG A 23 11.71 17.97 -18.89
CA ARG A 23 12.93 17.22 -19.24
C ARG A 23 14.08 17.48 -18.27
N VAL A 24 14.20 18.70 -17.75
CA VAL A 24 15.19 19.01 -16.69
C VAL A 24 14.86 18.20 -15.44
N LEU A 25 13.59 18.16 -15.01
CA LEU A 25 13.18 17.37 -13.85
C LEU A 25 13.38 15.86 -14.04
N GLU A 26 13.14 15.31 -15.23
CA GLU A 26 13.43 13.90 -15.51
C GLU A 26 14.92 13.58 -15.28
N ASN A 27 15.82 14.45 -15.76
CA ASN A 27 17.26 14.29 -15.54
C ASN A 27 17.64 14.42 -14.06
N CYS A 28 17.00 15.34 -13.33
CA CYS A 28 17.20 15.52 -11.90
C CYS A 28 16.75 14.29 -11.10
N ALA A 29 15.57 13.76 -11.41
CA ALA A 29 15.03 12.56 -10.79
C ALA A 29 15.92 11.34 -11.05
N LEU A 30 16.43 11.18 -12.29
CA LEU A 30 17.37 10.11 -12.65
C LEU A 30 18.70 10.23 -11.90
N ALA A 31 19.28 11.42 -11.83
CA ALA A 31 20.52 11.64 -11.09
C ALA A 31 20.36 11.30 -9.60
N LYS A 32 19.22 11.66 -9.00
CA LYS A 32 18.89 11.34 -7.61
C LYS A 32 18.68 9.84 -7.39
N ALA A 33 17.96 9.17 -8.29
CA ALA A 33 17.73 7.72 -8.21
C ALA A 33 19.03 6.90 -8.29
N HIS A 34 20.03 7.39 -9.02
CA HIS A 34 21.35 6.76 -9.14
C HIS A 34 22.38 7.26 -8.13
N PHE A 35 21.97 8.05 -7.13
CA PHE A 35 22.86 8.68 -6.14
C PHE A 35 24.05 9.41 -6.78
N LEU A 36 23.85 9.99 -7.96
CA LEU A 36 24.92 10.71 -8.67
C LEU A 36 25.15 12.06 -7.99
N PRO A 37 26.41 12.40 -7.64
CA PRO A 37 26.72 13.70 -7.09
C PRO A 37 26.44 14.77 -8.14
N LEU A 38 25.42 15.59 -7.89
CA LEU A 38 25.11 16.76 -8.69
C LEU A 38 26.02 17.91 -8.27
N ASP A 39 26.64 18.58 -9.24
CA ASP A 39 27.31 19.85 -8.99
C ASP A 39 26.29 20.91 -8.52
N HIS A 40 26.79 21.95 -7.84
CA HIS A 40 25.94 23.02 -7.33
C HIS A 40 25.07 23.65 -8.43
N GLY A 41 25.61 23.83 -9.64
CA GLY A 41 24.88 24.41 -10.77
C GLY A 41 23.74 23.53 -11.26
N SER A 42 23.92 22.20 -11.27
CA SER A 42 22.84 21.27 -11.60
C SER A 42 21.79 21.17 -10.49
N ARG A 43 22.20 21.21 -9.21
CA ARG A 43 21.24 21.26 -8.08
C ARG A 43 20.33 22.50 -8.14
N VAL A 44 20.91 23.67 -8.44
CA VAL A 44 20.14 24.91 -8.63
C VAL A 44 19.20 24.81 -9.84
N ARG A 45 19.65 24.20 -10.95
CA ARG A 45 18.79 23.97 -12.12
C ARG A 45 17.58 23.09 -11.81
N CYS A 46 17.76 22.03 -11.02
CA CYS A 46 16.65 21.19 -10.57
C CYS A 46 15.64 21.95 -9.73
N LEU A 47 16.13 22.72 -8.74
CA LEU A 47 15.27 23.53 -7.88
C LEU A 47 14.48 24.59 -8.66
N ASN A 48 15.14 25.27 -9.61
CA ASN A 48 14.46 26.25 -10.46
C ASN A 48 13.38 25.59 -11.34
N ALA A 49 13.67 24.42 -11.92
CA ALA A 49 12.69 23.70 -12.73
C ALA A 49 11.45 23.27 -11.93
N GLU A 50 11.60 22.93 -10.64
CA GLU A 50 10.46 22.65 -9.75
C GLU A 50 9.64 23.91 -9.47
N LEU A 51 10.30 25.05 -9.22
CA LEU A 51 9.64 26.34 -8.99
C LEU A 51 8.89 26.83 -10.24
N ASP A 52 9.48 26.67 -11.42
CA ASP A 52 8.88 27.06 -12.70
C ASP A 52 7.61 26.25 -13.00
N LEU A 53 7.57 24.98 -12.59
CA LEU A 53 6.36 24.14 -12.65
C LEU A 53 5.37 24.41 -11.51
N GLY A 54 5.71 25.31 -10.58
CA GLY A 54 4.90 25.67 -9.41
C GLY A 54 3.47 26.12 -9.72
N ASN A 55 3.27 26.75 -10.88
CA ASN A 55 1.97 27.25 -11.35
C ASN A 55 1.28 26.32 -12.38
N SER A 56 1.87 25.16 -12.67
CA SER A 56 1.35 24.24 -13.69
C SER A 56 0.30 23.28 -13.11
N SER A 57 -0.58 22.77 -13.98
CA SER A 57 -1.52 21.70 -13.62
C SER A 57 -0.82 20.40 -13.22
N LEU A 58 0.45 20.24 -13.58
CA LEU A 58 1.29 19.09 -13.20
C LEU A 58 1.52 19.05 -11.70
N LEU A 59 1.87 20.17 -11.04
CA LEU A 59 2.20 20.16 -9.60
C LEU A 59 1.05 19.58 -8.76
N HIS A 60 -0.20 19.90 -9.13
CA HIS A 60 -1.38 19.47 -8.38
C HIS A 60 -2.02 18.20 -8.93
N CYS A 61 -1.38 17.51 -9.85
CA CYS A 61 -1.88 16.26 -10.38
C CYS A 61 -1.92 15.19 -9.30
N LYS A 62 -2.87 14.27 -9.42
CA LYS A 62 -2.99 13.09 -8.56
C LYS A 62 -3.20 11.86 -9.43
N CYS A 63 -2.97 10.71 -8.83
CA CYS A 63 -3.24 9.41 -9.42
C CYS A 63 -4.48 8.80 -8.77
N HIS A 64 -5.28 8.08 -9.55
CA HIS A 64 -6.36 7.29 -8.99
C HIS A 64 -5.83 5.91 -8.60
N ARG A 65 -6.39 5.33 -7.55
CA ARG A 65 -6.13 3.92 -7.26
C ARG A 65 -6.70 3.07 -8.38
N ARG A 66 -6.07 1.93 -8.65
CA ARG A 66 -6.58 0.91 -9.59
C ARG A 66 -6.63 1.35 -11.06
N MET A 67 -5.95 2.45 -11.41
CA MET A 67 -5.86 2.93 -12.80
C MET A 67 -4.96 2.02 -13.65
N LYS A 68 -5.28 1.83 -14.94
CA LYS A 68 -4.53 0.90 -15.82
C LYS A 68 -3.04 1.23 -15.96
N ARG A 69 -2.68 2.51 -15.92
CA ARG A 69 -1.30 3.02 -16.08
C ARG A 69 -0.76 3.61 -14.77
N GLN A 70 -1.07 2.97 -13.65
CA GLN A 70 -0.72 3.48 -12.32
C GLN A 70 0.79 3.73 -12.18
N GLU A 71 1.64 2.78 -12.55
CA GLU A 71 3.10 2.96 -12.50
C GLU A 71 3.58 4.18 -13.28
N HIS A 72 2.99 4.45 -14.46
CA HIS A 72 3.31 5.65 -15.23
C HIS A 72 2.88 6.91 -14.49
N CYS A 73 1.64 6.96 -14.01
CA CYS A 73 1.12 8.12 -13.28
C CYS A 73 1.99 8.46 -12.06
N LEU A 74 2.38 7.44 -11.28
CA LEU A 74 3.23 7.61 -10.12
C LEU A 74 4.64 8.08 -10.51
N ARG A 75 5.21 7.57 -11.59
CA ARG A 75 6.50 8.05 -12.10
C ARG A 75 6.44 9.54 -12.44
N VAL A 76 5.38 10.00 -13.10
CA VAL A 76 5.17 11.44 -13.40
C VAL A 76 5.11 12.21 -12.09
N PHE A 77 4.28 11.78 -11.13
CA PHE A 77 4.13 12.45 -9.83
C PHE A 77 5.46 12.56 -9.08
N TRP A 78 6.26 11.51 -9.04
CA TRP A 78 7.55 11.52 -8.33
C TRP A 78 8.64 12.29 -9.07
N THR A 79 8.51 12.48 -10.38
CA THR A 79 9.41 13.32 -11.17
C THR A 79 9.21 14.79 -10.81
N ILE A 80 7.97 15.23 -10.63
CA ILE A 80 7.63 16.61 -10.28
C ILE A 80 7.82 16.92 -8.77
N HIS A 81 7.69 15.93 -7.89
CA HIS A 81 7.87 16.07 -6.43
C HIS A 81 9.23 15.53 -5.97
N SER A 82 10.29 15.79 -6.73
CA SER A 82 11.60 15.18 -6.50
C SER A 82 12.30 15.75 -5.25
N SER A 83 12.14 17.04 -4.93
CA SER A 83 12.68 17.68 -3.72
C SER A 83 11.97 17.31 -2.42
N VAL A 84 10.66 17.03 -2.46
CA VAL A 84 9.88 16.59 -1.28
C VAL A 84 10.46 15.29 -0.68
N THR A 85 11.25 14.55 -1.46
CA THR A 85 11.94 13.34 -1.01
C THR A 85 13.28 13.58 -0.33
N ASP A 86 13.71 14.84 -0.12
CA ASP A 86 14.89 15.17 0.72
C ASP A 86 14.62 14.85 2.20
N GLY A 87 13.36 14.84 2.64
CA GLY A 87 12.92 14.18 3.87
C GLY A 87 12.76 12.68 3.66
N TYR A 88 13.86 11.92 3.67
CA TYR A 88 13.93 10.46 3.36
C TYR A 88 12.84 9.58 4.01
N PHE A 89 12.20 10.04 5.08
CA PHE A 89 11.15 9.33 5.80
C PHE A 89 9.81 10.09 5.89
N ASN A 90 9.75 11.39 5.64
CA ASN A 90 8.51 12.18 5.73
C ASN A 90 8.02 12.51 4.33
N LEU A 91 7.25 11.59 3.74
CA LEU A 91 6.63 11.81 2.44
C LEU A 91 5.43 12.75 2.65
N GLU A 92 5.67 14.06 2.51
CA GLU A 92 4.71 15.10 2.89
C GLU A 92 3.37 15.03 2.15
N THR A 93 3.29 14.32 1.03
CA THR A 93 2.07 14.28 0.21
C THR A 93 1.89 12.95 -0.52
N SER A 94 0.72 12.32 -0.31
CA SER A 94 0.28 11.15 -1.07
C SER A 94 0.04 11.49 -2.54
N PRO A 95 0.52 10.67 -3.49
CA PRO A 95 0.20 10.84 -4.91
C PRO A 95 -1.25 10.50 -5.26
N TYR A 96 -1.98 9.81 -4.37
CA TYR A 96 -3.34 9.39 -4.64
C TYR A 96 -4.37 10.48 -4.35
N GLU A 97 -5.49 10.43 -5.05
CA GLU A 97 -6.65 11.24 -4.70
C GLU A 97 -7.26 10.82 -3.35
N ASN A 98 -7.95 11.77 -2.71
CA ASN A 98 -8.67 11.48 -1.47
C ASN A 98 -9.77 10.45 -1.78
N PRO A 99 -9.85 9.34 -1.03
CA PRO A 99 -10.83 8.29 -1.27
C PRO A 99 -12.29 8.74 -1.13
N ALA A 100 -12.56 9.88 -0.47
CA ALA A 100 -13.88 10.50 -0.46
C ALA A 100 -14.36 10.94 -1.86
N ASN A 101 -13.43 11.16 -2.78
CA ASN A 101 -13.71 11.56 -4.17
C ASN A 101 -13.76 10.36 -5.13
N GLU A 102 -13.43 9.15 -4.68
CA GLU A 102 -13.50 7.94 -5.51
C GLU A 102 -14.94 7.39 -5.54
N GLU A 103 -15.49 7.20 -6.74
CA GLU A 103 -16.80 6.55 -6.91
C GLU A 103 -16.76 5.13 -6.32
N HIS A 104 -17.55 4.92 -5.26
CA HIS A 104 -17.72 3.60 -4.69
C HIS A 104 -18.51 2.72 -5.65
N TRP A 105 -17.87 1.64 -6.11
CA TRP A 105 -18.54 0.60 -6.89
C TRP A 105 -19.70 0.05 -6.07
N LYS A 106 -20.91 0.02 -6.64
CA LYS A 106 -22.02 -0.68 -6.00
C LYS A 106 -21.67 -2.16 -5.88
N THR A 107 -21.38 -2.61 -4.66
CA THR A 107 -21.05 -4.02 -4.41
C THR A 107 -22.29 -4.77 -3.94
N ASP A 108 -22.37 -6.05 -4.32
CA ASP A 108 -23.43 -6.95 -3.85
C ASP A 108 -23.03 -7.69 -2.56
N TYR A 109 -22.01 -7.23 -1.82
CA TYR A 109 -21.51 -7.96 -0.64
C TYR A 109 -22.64 -8.29 0.34
N ASN A 110 -23.43 -7.29 0.73
CA ASN A 110 -24.51 -7.48 1.71
C ASN A 110 -25.60 -8.42 1.17
N LYS A 111 -25.89 -8.40 -0.14
CA LYS A 111 -26.83 -9.34 -0.76
C LYS A 111 -26.29 -10.77 -0.72
N LEU A 112 -25.03 -10.97 -1.06
CA LEU A 112 -24.37 -12.28 -1.01
C LEU A 112 -24.26 -12.81 0.42
N ALA A 113 -23.97 -11.93 1.39
CA ALA A 113 -23.95 -12.28 2.81
C ALA A 113 -25.34 -12.67 3.33
N ALA A 114 -26.40 -12.02 2.86
CA ALA A 114 -27.78 -12.37 3.19
C ALA A 114 -28.18 -13.74 2.62
N LEU A 115 -27.76 -14.08 1.38
CA LEU A 115 -28.01 -15.41 0.79
C LEU A 115 -27.41 -16.55 1.63
N LEU A 116 -26.22 -16.35 2.20
CA LEU A 116 -25.62 -17.32 3.12
C LEU A 116 -26.37 -17.42 4.44
N SER A 117 -27.04 -16.35 4.86
CA SER A 117 -27.80 -16.35 6.12
C SER A 117 -29.21 -16.96 5.96
N GLY A 118 -29.71 -17.08 4.72
CA GLY A 118 -31.06 -17.57 4.40
C GLY A 118 -31.16 -19.01 3.87
N LYS A 119 -30.05 -19.67 3.54
CA LYS A 119 -30.00 -21.10 3.15
C LYS A 119 -29.29 -21.91 4.25
N ASP A 120 -30.04 -22.77 4.94
CA ASP A 120 -29.59 -23.90 5.77
C ASP A 120 -28.25 -23.72 6.52
N TYR A 121 -28.27 -22.95 7.61
CA TYR A 121 -27.15 -22.83 8.55
C TYR A 121 -27.42 -23.48 9.91
N ASN A 122 -28.35 -24.44 9.98
CA ASN A 122 -28.62 -25.22 11.21
C ASN A 122 -27.85 -26.56 11.29
N GLU A 123 -27.08 -26.95 10.25
CA GLU A 123 -26.26 -28.19 10.28
C GLU A 123 -24.76 -27.97 10.54
N LEU A 124 -24.28 -26.73 10.64
CA LEU A 124 -22.85 -26.37 10.83
C LEU A 124 -22.60 -25.57 12.14
N ALA A 125 -23.40 -25.83 13.16
CA ALA A 125 -23.56 -25.03 14.38
C ALA A 125 -22.31 -24.90 15.30
N GLY A 126 -21.12 -25.32 14.87
CA GLY A 126 -19.85 -25.10 15.57
C GLY A 126 -18.92 -24.05 14.92
N ASP A 127 -18.97 -23.87 13.59
CA ASP A 127 -17.96 -23.09 12.82
C ASP A 127 -18.55 -21.83 12.15
N ALA A 128 -19.89 -21.67 12.20
CA ALA A 128 -20.62 -20.53 11.64
C ALA A 128 -20.42 -19.20 12.41
N THR A 129 -19.77 -19.23 13.58
CA THR A 129 -19.44 -18.06 14.39
C THR A 129 -18.21 -17.32 13.90
N ASN A 130 -17.32 -17.98 13.14
CA ASN A 130 -16.04 -17.40 12.72
C ASN A 130 -16.22 -16.31 11.63
N PRO A 131 -15.97 -15.02 11.94
CA PRO A 131 -16.24 -13.94 10.98
C PRO A 131 -15.32 -13.98 9.74
N CYS A 132 -14.08 -14.47 9.89
CA CYS A 132 -13.14 -14.64 8.79
C CYS A 132 -13.56 -15.76 7.84
N LEU A 133 -14.12 -16.85 8.38
CA LEU A 133 -14.68 -17.93 7.57
C LEU A 133 -15.92 -17.46 6.81
N LYS A 134 -16.82 -16.71 7.47
CA LYS A 134 -17.98 -16.10 6.81
C LYS A 134 -17.56 -15.18 5.65
N ALA A 135 -16.58 -14.30 5.86
CA ALA A 135 -16.06 -13.44 4.79
C ALA A 135 -15.46 -14.24 3.62
N THR A 136 -14.77 -15.34 3.92
CA THR A 136 -14.28 -16.32 2.94
C THR A 136 -15.43 -16.93 2.12
N HIS A 137 -16.52 -17.37 2.76
CA HIS A 137 -17.67 -17.93 2.05
C HIS A 137 -18.36 -16.90 1.16
N VAL A 138 -18.52 -15.66 1.61
CA VAL A 138 -19.09 -14.58 0.78
C VAL A 138 -18.22 -14.31 -0.45
N CYS A 139 -16.89 -14.31 -0.30
CA CYS A 139 -15.97 -14.22 -1.43
C CYS A 139 -16.14 -15.37 -2.42
N ASN A 140 -16.37 -16.59 -1.92
CA ASN A 140 -16.56 -17.78 -2.76
C ASN A 140 -17.83 -17.70 -3.63
N LEU A 141 -18.84 -16.95 -3.22
CA LEU A 141 -20.04 -16.68 -4.04
C LEU A 141 -19.78 -15.68 -5.17
N SER A 142 -18.74 -14.85 -5.06
CA SER A 142 -18.35 -13.89 -6.10
C SER A 142 -17.31 -14.50 -7.03
N LYS A 143 -17.69 -14.76 -8.29
CA LYS A 143 -16.78 -15.32 -9.33
C LYS A 143 -15.46 -14.57 -9.43
N LYS A 144 -15.48 -13.24 -9.28
CA LYS A 144 -14.28 -12.39 -9.33
C LYS A 144 -13.41 -12.58 -8.09
N CYS A 145 -14.02 -12.56 -6.90
CA CYS A 145 -13.29 -12.66 -5.64
C CYS A 145 -12.65 -14.03 -5.48
N VAL A 146 -13.41 -15.11 -5.68
CA VAL A 146 -12.92 -16.50 -5.56
C VAL A 146 -11.79 -16.79 -6.54
N ARG A 147 -11.91 -16.33 -7.79
CA ARG A 147 -10.88 -16.52 -8.82
C ARG A 147 -9.58 -15.85 -8.41
N LEU A 148 -9.62 -14.53 -8.17
CA LEU A 148 -8.42 -13.76 -7.83
C LEU A 148 -7.78 -14.21 -6.51
N ARG A 149 -8.60 -14.65 -5.54
CA ARG A 149 -8.12 -15.22 -4.29
C ARG A 149 -7.36 -16.53 -4.50
N THR A 150 -7.96 -17.44 -5.27
CA THR A 150 -7.35 -18.73 -5.60
C THR A 150 -6.07 -18.53 -6.41
N ASP A 151 -6.08 -17.57 -7.33
CA ASP A 151 -4.93 -17.24 -8.17
C ASP A 151 -3.71 -16.86 -7.31
N TYR A 152 -3.81 -15.84 -6.44
CA TYR A 152 -2.67 -15.45 -5.61
C TYR A 152 -2.28 -16.56 -4.62
N ALA A 153 -3.26 -17.24 -4.02
CA ALA A 153 -2.99 -18.31 -3.06
C ALA A 153 -2.18 -19.43 -3.72
N SER A 154 -2.53 -19.81 -4.95
CA SER A 154 -1.79 -20.82 -5.72
C SER A 154 -0.37 -20.36 -6.08
N ILE A 155 -0.17 -19.08 -6.41
CA ILE A 155 1.15 -18.52 -6.72
C ILE A 155 2.04 -18.51 -5.47
N CYS A 156 1.49 -18.11 -4.33
CA CYS A 156 2.23 -18.00 -3.07
C CYS A 156 2.51 -19.35 -2.40
N THR A 157 1.75 -20.40 -2.73
CA THR A 157 1.93 -21.77 -2.18
C THR A 157 2.69 -22.71 -3.10
N LYS A 158 2.78 -22.42 -4.40
CA LYS A 158 3.63 -23.17 -5.33
C LYS A 158 5.10 -22.95 -4.97
N GLY A 159 5.75 -23.99 -4.45
CA GLY A 159 7.21 -24.01 -4.31
C GLY A 159 7.87 -23.84 -5.68
N ALA A 160 8.80 -22.91 -5.81
CA ALA A 160 9.74 -22.93 -6.92
C ALA A 160 10.71 -24.09 -6.62
N GLY A 161 10.90 -25.02 -7.55
CA GLY A 161 11.59 -26.29 -7.27
C GLY A 161 13.00 -26.17 -6.64
N ARG A 162 13.43 -27.31 -6.07
CA ARG A 162 14.71 -27.72 -5.45
C ARG A 162 15.16 -27.09 -4.12
N GLU A 163 14.60 -25.98 -3.67
CA GLU A 163 14.68 -25.55 -2.26
C GLU A 163 13.37 -24.82 -1.94
N ASP A 164 12.60 -25.28 -0.95
CA ASP A 164 11.19 -24.95 -0.66
C ASP A 164 10.87 -23.45 -0.43
N MET A 165 11.09 -22.60 -1.43
CA MET A 165 10.81 -21.17 -1.39
C MET A 165 9.87 -20.79 -2.53
N CYS A 166 8.82 -20.05 -2.19
CA CYS A 166 7.89 -19.50 -3.17
C CYS A 166 8.56 -18.37 -4.00
N ASP A 167 8.02 -18.09 -5.19
CA ASP A 167 8.39 -16.87 -5.93
C ASP A 167 7.69 -15.64 -5.30
N ARG A 168 8.34 -15.03 -4.31
CA ARG A 168 7.80 -13.88 -3.56
C ARG A 168 7.42 -12.71 -4.46
N ARG A 169 8.18 -12.45 -5.53
CA ARG A 169 7.90 -11.37 -6.50
C ARG A 169 6.57 -11.63 -7.22
N LYS A 170 6.32 -12.87 -7.66
CA LYS A 170 5.03 -13.24 -8.25
C LYS A 170 3.90 -13.24 -7.21
N CYS A 171 4.16 -13.72 -6.00
CA CYS A 171 3.19 -13.71 -4.90
C CYS A 171 2.72 -12.28 -4.57
N HIS A 172 3.66 -11.35 -4.38
CA HIS A 172 3.39 -9.93 -4.15
C HIS A 172 2.58 -9.30 -5.29
N ARG A 173 2.93 -9.59 -6.55
CA ARG A 173 2.14 -9.14 -7.71
C ARG A 173 0.71 -9.70 -7.69
N GLY A 174 0.54 -10.97 -7.33
CA GLY A 174 -0.77 -11.61 -7.17
C GLY A 174 -1.62 -10.97 -6.07
N LEU A 175 -1.01 -10.70 -4.91
CA LEU A 175 -1.66 -10.01 -3.80
C LEU A 175 -2.10 -8.59 -4.20
N ARG A 176 -1.20 -7.79 -4.81
CA ARG A 176 -1.57 -6.46 -5.31
C ARG A 176 -2.75 -6.52 -6.26
N ASN A 177 -2.73 -7.45 -7.23
CA ASN A 177 -3.84 -7.64 -8.16
C ASN A 177 -5.16 -8.01 -7.45
N PHE A 178 -5.13 -8.80 -6.37
CA PHE A 178 -6.31 -9.12 -5.58
C PHE A 178 -6.89 -7.89 -4.88
N PHE A 179 -6.09 -7.16 -4.09
CA PHE A 179 -6.55 -5.97 -3.35
C PHE A 179 -6.91 -4.79 -4.27
N GLU A 180 -6.30 -4.73 -5.46
CA GLU A 180 -6.62 -3.72 -6.47
C GLU A 180 -7.92 -4.06 -7.23
N LYS A 181 -8.18 -5.32 -7.58
CA LYS A 181 -9.33 -5.65 -8.46
C LYS A 181 -10.57 -6.13 -7.71
N VAL A 182 -10.44 -6.66 -6.49
CA VAL A 182 -11.60 -7.09 -5.69
C VAL A 182 -12.18 -5.88 -4.95
N PRO A 183 -13.52 -5.69 -4.91
CA PRO A 183 -14.12 -4.57 -4.20
C PRO A 183 -13.79 -4.59 -2.71
N GLU A 184 -13.63 -3.40 -2.13
CA GLU A 184 -13.13 -3.24 -0.76
C GLU A 184 -14.01 -3.88 0.30
N ASP A 185 -15.32 -3.96 0.08
CA ASP A 185 -16.24 -4.62 1.00
C ASP A 185 -15.90 -6.10 1.21
N PHE A 186 -15.33 -6.77 0.21
CA PHE A 186 -14.83 -8.15 0.36
C PHE A 186 -13.46 -8.16 1.04
N THR A 187 -12.51 -7.36 0.53
CA THR A 187 -11.12 -7.44 1.00
C THR A 187 -10.98 -6.97 2.44
N LYS A 188 -11.69 -5.90 2.84
CA LYS A 188 -11.73 -5.40 4.23
C LYS A 188 -12.25 -6.47 5.18
N ARG A 189 -13.33 -7.18 4.81
CA ARG A 189 -13.92 -8.21 5.67
C ARG A 189 -13.11 -9.51 5.73
N ILE A 190 -12.33 -9.80 4.70
CA ILE A 190 -11.40 -10.94 4.70
C ILE A 190 -10.17 -10.64 5.55
N LEU A 191 -9.63 -9.43 5.46
CA LEU A 191 -8.36 -9.04 6.09
C LEU A 191 -8.51 -8.57 7.55
N PHE A 192 -9.61 -7.88 7.87
CA PHE A 192 -9.87 -7.24 9.17
C PHE A 192 -11.06 -7.84 9.91
N CYS A 193 -11.37 -9.11 9.66
CA CYS A 193 -12.41 -9.81 10.41
C CYS A 193 -12.10 -9.80 11.93
N PRO A 194 -13.07 -9.44 12.78
CA PRO A 194 -12.88 -9.54 14.23
C PRO A 194 -12.86 -11.01 14.64
N CYS A 195 -11.99 -11.36 15.60
CA CYS A 195 -11.82 -12.72 16.07
C CYS A 195 -11.94 -12.80 17.58
N GLN A 196 -12.53 -13.90 18.06
CA GLN A 196 -12.71 -14.20 19.49
C GLN A 196 -11.82 -15.36 19.96
N ASP A 197 -11.23 -16.11 19.02
CA ASP A 197 -10.38 -17.26 19.27
C ASP A 197 -9.17 -17.28 18.32
N GLU A 198 -8.18 -18.10 18.68
CA GLU A 198 -6.93 -18.26 17.92
C GLU A 198 -7.13 -18.92 16.54
N LEU A 199 -8.19 -19.72 16.34
CA LEU A 199 -8.45 -20.36 15.06
C LEU A 199 -8.91 -19.32 14.01
N CYS A 200 -9.78 -18.40 14.41
CA CYS A 200 -10.15 -17.22 13.65
C CYS A 200 -8.95 -16.32 13.42
N GLY A 201 -8.19 -16.00 14.46
CA GLY A 201 -7.02 -15.13 14.34
C GLY A 201 -5.94 -15.72 13.42
N GLU A 202 -5.74 -17.04 13.44
CA GLU A 202 -4.82 -17.72 12.52
C GLU A 202 -5.33 -17.67 11.08
N ARG A 203 -6.65 -17.83 10.86
CA ARG A 203 -7.26 -17.64 9.54
C ARG A 203 -7.06 -16.21 9.03
N ARG A 204 -7.21 -15.21 9.91
CA ARG A 204 -6.96 -13.80 9.61
C ARG A 204 -5.49 -13.58 9.22
N ARG A 205 -4.55 -14.04 10.03
CA ARG A 205 -3.09 -13.95 9.80
C ARG A 205 -2.64 -14.63 8.51
N LYS A 206 -3.25 -15.77 8.17
CA LYS A 206 -2.96 -16.54 6.95
C LYS A 206 -3.57 -15.97 5.66
N THR A 207 -4.38 -14.91 5.74
CA THR A 207 -5.04 -14.28 4.58
C THR A 207 -4.08 -13.99 3.43
N ILE A 208 -2.86 -13.51 3.73
CA ILE A 208 -1.88 -13.11 2.72
C ILE A 208 -0.80 -14.17 2.47
N VAL A 209 -0.93 -15.39 3.00
CA VAL A 209 0.08 -16.46 2.91
C VAL A 209 1.44 -15.99 3.49
N PRO A 210 1.53 -15.77 4.81
CA PRO A 210 2.65 -15.08 5.44
C PRO A 210 4.00 -15.77 5.23
N ASP A 211 4.03 -17.10 5.16
CA ASP A 211 5.25 -17.89 4.96
C ASP A 211 5.97 -17.53 3.65
N CYS A 212 5.24 -16.96 2.69
CA CYS A 212 5.76 -16.49 1.41
C CYS A 212 5.85 -14.95 1.32
N SER A 213 4.76 -14.27 1.67
CA SER A 213 4.58 -12.84 1.39
C SER A 213 5.12 -11.91 2.48
N PHE A 214 5.28 -12.43 3.71
CA PHE A 214 5.62 -11.64 4.90
C PHE A 214 6.95 -12.10 5.49
N GLN A 215 7.04 -13.37 5.88
CA GLN A 215 8.19 -13.93 6.61
C GLN A 215 9.40 -14.17 5.71
N TYR A 216 10.58 -14.03 6.29
CA TYR A 216 11.87 -14.43 5.76
C TYR A 216 12.57 -15.29 6.83
N ASN A 217 13.56 -16.09 6.42
CA ASN A 217 14.36 -16.92 7.33
C ASN A 217 15.01 -16.09 8.45
N THR A 218 15.37 -14.84 8.15
CA THR A 218 15.93 -13.87 9.09
C THR A 218 15.19 -12.54 8.97
N LYS A 219 14.98 -11.84 10.07
CA LYS A 219 14.43 -10.47 10.03
C LYS A 219 15.53 -9.48 9.61
N PRO A 220 15.41 -8.80 8.46
CA PRO A 220 16.34 -7.75 8.07
C PRO A 220 16.15 -6.49 8.93
N ASN A 221 17.06 -5.53 8.79
CA ASN A 221 16.87 -4.20 9.37
C ASN A 221 15.72 -3.45 8.67
N CYS A 222 14.86 -2.74 9.41
CA CYS A 222 13.72 -2.02 8.80
C CYS A 222 14.14 -0.90 7.83
N LEU A 223 15.34 -0.34 8.00
CA LEU A 223 15.91 0.64 7.06
C LEU A 223 16.14 0.01 5.68
N TRP A 224 16.52 -1.27 5.60
CA TRP A 224 16.66 -1.98 4.33
C TRP A 224 15.31 -2.14 3.61
N LEU A 225 14.23 -2.43 4.36
CA LEU A 225 12.89 -2.46 3.78
C LEU A 225 12.46 -1.08 3.27
N LEU A 226 12.78 -0.02 4.01
CA LEU A 226 12.52 1.35 3.59
C LEU A 226 13.28 1.68 2.30
N ASP A 227 14.58 1.38 2.22
CA ASP A 227 15.40 1.64 1.03
C ASP A 227 14.82 0.92 -0.19
N SER A 228 14.49 -0.38 -0.06
CA SER A 228 13.82 -1.14 -1.12
C SER A 228 12.44 -0.58 -1.50
N CYS A 229 11.71 0.01 -0.55
CA CYS A 229 10.42 0.63 -0.81
C CYS A 229 10.54 1.95 -1.57
N LEU A 230 11.56 2.76 -1.25
CA LEU A 230 11.77 4.06 -1.87
C LEU A 230 12.24 3.96 -3.33
N GLU A 231 12.86 2.85 -3.72
CA GLU A 231 13.20 2.54 -5.12
C GLU A 231 11.98 2.13 -5.96
N ASP A 232 10.94 1.58 -5.34
CA ASP A 232 9.72 1.13 -6.02
C ASP A 232 8.63 2.22 -5.96
N HIS A 233 8.26 2.79 -7.12
CA HIS A 233 7.25 3.84 -7.17
C HIS A 233 5.89 3.43 -6.59
N ILE A 234 5.49 2.15 -6.64
CA ILE A 234 4.26 1.69 -6.02
C ILE A 234 4.43 1.71 -4.50
N CYS A 235 5.48 1.09 -3.97
CA CYS A 235 5.71 1.03 -2.52
C CYS A 235 5.86 2.42 -1.92
N LYS A 236 6.72 3.26 -2.49
CA LYS A 236 6.91 4.65 -2.08
C LYS A 236 5.60 5.43 -2.02
N SER A 237 4.73 5.23 -3.02
CA SER A 237 3.41 5.87 -3.06
C SER A 237 2.45 5.36 -2.00
N GLN A 238 2.45 4.05 -1.74
CA GLN A 238 1.61 3.46 -0.70
C GLN A 238 2.11 3.84 0.70
N LEU A 239 3.43 3.95 0.89
CA LEU A 239 4.02 4.41 2.14
C LEU A 239 3.65 5.86 2.44
N ALA A 240 3.76 6.77 1.46
CA ALA A 240 3.33 8.16 1.60
C ALA A 240 1.85 8.25 1.99
N ASP A 241 1.04 7.42 1.36
CA ASP A 241 -0.39 7.38 1.62
C ASP A 241 -0.75 6.80 2.99
N PHE A 242 -0.02 5.77 3.43
CA PHE A 242 -0.13 5.22 4.78
C PHE A 242 0.28 6.25 5.83
N GLN A 243 1.40 6.94 5.65
CA GLN A 243 1.84 8.00 6.54
C GLN A 243 0.82 9.12 6.64
N GLN A 244 0.23 9.56 5.52
CA GLN A 244 -0.75 10.63 5.51
C GLN A 244 -2.07 10.24 6.18
N ASN A 245 -2.58 9.03 5.92
CA ASN A 245 -3.93 8.63 6.35
C ASN A 245 -3.97 7.89 7.69
N CYS A 246 -2.85 7.30 8.13
CA CYS A 246 -2.74 6.57 9.39
C CYS A 246 -1.86 7.29 10.42
N GLN A 247 -1.55 8.57 10.23
CA GLN A 247 -0.79 9.34 11.21
C GLN A 247 -1.54 9.37 12.56
N PRO A 248 -0.92 8.94 13.66
CA PRO A 248 -1.52 9.04 14.98
C PRO A 248 -1.80 10.50 15.32
N ALA A 249 -3.00 10.79 15.82
CA ALA A 249 -3.39 12.09 16.33
C ALA A 249 -3.63 11.95 17.84
N ASP A 250 -2.66 12.38 18.66
CA ASP A 250 -2.70 12.25 20.12
C ASP A 250 -3.93 12.93 20.74
N MET A 251 -4.41 14.01 20.10
CA MET A 251 -5.57 14.78 20.54
C MET A 251 -6.91 14.18 20.10
N SER A 252 -6.89 13.13 19.25
CA SER A 252 -8.12 12.46 18.81
C SER A 252 -8.47 11.30 19.75
N PRO A 253 -9.75 11.16 20.17
CA PRO A 253 -10.17 10.06 21.05
C PRO A 253 -9.87 8.68 20.46
N ASP A 254 -10.04 8.52 19.15
CA ASP A 254 -9.77 7.30 18.38
C ASP A 254 -8.32 7.20 17.86
N GLY A 255 -7.48 8.22 18.09
CA GLY A 255 -6.10 8.25 17.62
C GLY A 255 -5.92 8.51 16.12
N CYS A 256 -6.98 8.66 15.32
CA CYS A 256 -6.88 8.92 13.88
C CYS A 256 -7.05 10.40 13.53
N SER A 257 -6.22 10.91 12.62
CA SER A 257 -6.44 12.22 12.03
C SER A 257 -7.75 12.26 11.23
N GLN A 258 -8.57 13.31 11.44
CA GLN A 258 -9.84 13.54 10.74
C GLN A 258 -10.89 12.40 10.86
N HIS A 259 -10.77 11.51 11.85
CA HIS A 259 -11.68 10.36 12.06
C HIS A 259 -11.86 9.44 10.83
N ASN A 260 -10.90 9.44 9.88
CA ASN A 260 -11.06 8.73 8.61
C ASN A 260 -10.46 7.31 8.65
N HIS A 261 -11.01 6.45 9.51
CA HIS A 261 -10.60 5.04 9.61
C HIS A 261 -10.67 4.31 8.26
N ALA A 262 -11.64 4.67 7.40
CA ALA A 262 -11.79 4.05 6.10
C ALA A 262 -10.59 4.31 5.19
N ALA A 263 -10.03 5.54 5.21
CA ALA A 263 -8.82 5.89 4.47
C ALA A 263 -7.59 5.18 5.04
N CYS A 264 -7.44 5.11 6.37
CA CYS A 264 -6.31 4.40 6.96
C CYS A 264 -6.33 2.89 6.62
N LEU A 265 -7.49 2.22 6.73
CA LEU A 265 -7.63 0.81 6.35
C LEU A 265 -7.32 0.58 4.85
N GLN A 266 -7.69 1.53 3.99
CA GLN A 266 -7.39 1.47 2.57
C GLN A 266 -5.88 1.65 2.30
N ALA A 267 -5.23 2.57 3.01
CA ALA A 267 -3.80 2.78 2.93
C ALA A 267 -3.02 1.55 3.44
N TYR A 268 -3.43 0.96 4.56
CA TYR A 268 -2.87 -0.30 5.07
C TYR A 268 -2.98 -1.43 4.04
N MET A 269 -4.16 -1.63 3.43
CA MET A 269 -4.34 -2.63 2.37
C MET A 269 -3.42 -2.37 1.17
N GLY A 270 -3.15 -1.10 0.85
CA GLY A 270 -2.24 -0.69 -0.21
C GLY A 270 -0.79 -1.12 0.00
N MET A 271 -0.35 -1.26 1.26
CA MET A 271 1.00 -1.73 1.60
C MET A 271 1.20 -3.23 1.32
N ILE A 272 0.12 -4.02 1.23
CA ILE A 272 0.21 -5.47 1.04
C ILE A 272 0.70 -5.82 -0.36
N GLY A 273 1.75 -6.64 -0.42
CA GLY A 273 2.42 -7.00 -1.65
C GLY A 273 3.44 -5.95 -2.10
N THR A 274 3.91 -5.10 -1.19
CA THR A 274 5.09 -4.23 -1.37
C THR A 274 6.27 -4.73 -0.53
N PRO A 275 7.51 -4.23 -0.70
CA PRO A 275 8.63 -4.53 0.21
C PRO A 275 8.29 -4.35 1.70
N MET A 276 7.49 -3.33 2.05
CA MET A 276 7.03 -3.07 3.41
C MET A 276 5.63 -3.64 3.67
N THR A 277 5.41 -4.93 3.35
CA THR A 277 4.13 -5.61 3.61
C THR A 277 3.92 -5.83 5.12
N PRO A 278 2.87 -5.25 5.76
CA PRO A 278 2.54 -5.51 7.15
C PRO A 278 1.68 -6.78 7.30
N ASN A 279 1.73 -7.40 8.48
CA ASN A 279 0.80 -8.46 8.86
C ASN A 279 0.61 -8.53 10.38
N TYR A 280 -0.39 -9.28 10.82
CA TYR A 280 -0.59 -9.60 12.24
C TYR A 280 0.62 -10.37 12.80
N VAL A 281 1.09 -9.94 13.96
CA VAL A 281 2.26 -10.53 14.63
C VAL A 281 1.93 -11.91 15.22
N SER A 282 0.72 -12.06 15.76
CA SER A 282 0.23 -13.29 16.37
C SER A 282 -1.19 -13.64 15.90
N ASN A 283 -1.67 -14.83 16.26
CA ASN A 283 -3.05 -15.26 16.05
C ASN A 283 -3.98 -14.87 17.21
N SER A 284 -3.46 -14.26 18.29
CA SER A 284 -4.21 -13.92 19.50
C SER A 284 -4.36 -12.40 19.71
N SER A 285 -3.52 -11.58 19.06
CA SER A 285 -3.60 -10.11 19.11
C SER A 285 -4.08 -9.50 17.78
N VAL A 286 -4.43 -8.21 17.83
CA VAL A 286 -4.70 -7.37 16.66
C VAL A 286 -3.48 -6.56 16.23
N GLU A 287 -2.35 -6.75 16.91
CA GLU A 287 -1.11 -6.03 16.64
C GLU A 287 -0.56 -6.41 15.28
N VAL A 288 -0.15 -5.39 14.52
CA VAL A 288 0.43 -5.52 13.19
C VAL A 288 1.86 -4.99 13.21
N SER A 289 2.72 -5.58 12.40
CA SER A 289 4.10 -5.13 12.25
C SER A 289 4.64 -5.47 10.86
N LEU A 290 5.83 -4.96 10.57
CA LEU A 290 6.65 -5.37 9.44
C LEU A 290 7.53 -6.57 9.83
N TRP A 291 7.96 -7.35 8.84
CA TRP A 291 8.95 -8.41 9.07
C TRP A 291 10.37 -7.84 9.08
N CYS A 292 10.73 -7.08 10.11
CA CYS A 292 12.06 -6.52 10.31
C CYS A 292 12.38 -6.31 11.79
N THR A 293 13.63 -5.93 12.09
CA THR A 293 14.04 -5.42 13.41
C THR A 293 14.81 -4.12 13.25
N CYS A 294 15.03 -3.43 14.36
CA CYS A 294 15.92 -2.28 14.43
C CYS A 294 17.22 -2.62 15.17
N GLU A 295 17.65 -3.87 15.07
CA GLU A 295 18.97 -4.31 15.52
C GLU A 295 20.03 -3.83 14.53
N SER A 296 21.21 -3.48 15.03
CA SER A 296 22.34 -3.01 14.21
C SER A 296 22.08 -1.74 13.38
N SER A 297 21.10 -0.91 13.76
CA SER A 297 20.82 0.37 13.07
C SER A 297 21.86 1.48 13.34
N GLY A 298 22.71 1.32 14.36
CA GLY A 298 23.71 2.32 14.75
C GLY A 298 23.09 3.71 14.99
N ASN A 299 23.66 4.74 14.37
CA ASN A 299 23.19 6.12 14.49
C ASN A 299 21.79 6.37 13.89
N GLN A 300 21.24 5.43 13.11
CA GLN A 300 19.91 5.53 12.51
C GLN A 300 18.84 4.77 13.32
N LYS A 301 19.12 4.42 14.58
CA LYS A 301 18.22 3.67 15.44
C LYS A 301 16.87 4.37 15.64
N GLU A 302 16.88 5.66 15.96
CA GLU A 302 15.65 6.45 16.14
C GLU A 302 14.76 6.43 14.88
N LYS A 303 15.36 6.65 13.70
CA LYS A 303 14.65 6.57 12.41
C LYS A 303 14.07 5.17 12.18
N CYS A 304 14.81 4.12 12.54
CA CYS A 304 14.32 2.76 12.41
C CYS A 304 13.14 2.49 13.34
N ASP A 305 13.24 2.91 14.60
CA ASP A 305 12.18 2.75 15.59
C ASP A 305 10.92 3.55 15.19
N GLN A 306 11.10 4.70 14.53
CA GLN A 306 10.00 5.46 13.93
C GLN A 306 9.29 4.67 12.82
N ILE A 307 10.02 3.97 11.94
CA ILE A 307 9.44 3.10 10.90
C ILE A 307 8.56 2.03 11.54
N LEU A 308 9.10 1.33 12.54
CA LEU A 308 8.43 0.22 13.20
C LEU A 308 7.21 0.71 14.01
N GLY A 309 7.36 1.83 14.71
CA GLY A 309 6.33 2.44 15.54
C GLY A 309 5.08 2.86 14.77
N MET A 310 5.19 3.20 13.47
CA MET A 310 4.02 3.50 12.62
C MET A 310 3.06 2.31 12.45
N PHE A 311 3.54 1.09 12.67
CA PHE A 311 2.76 -0.15 12.59
C PHE A 311 2.45 -0.72 13.97
N GLU A 312 3.47 -0.86 14.84
CA GLU A 312 3.32 -1.54 16.13
C GLU A 312 2.66 -0.68 17.21
N SER A 313 2.88 0.64 17.19
CA SER A 313 2.45 1.58 18.25
C SER A 313 1.51 2.64 17.71
N ASN A 314 0.65 2.27 16.76
CA ASN A 314 -0.28 3.18 16.11
C ASN A 314 -1.71 2.99 16.63
N LYS A 315 -2.17 3.92 17.47
CA LYS A 315 -3.52 3.90 18.05
C LYS A 315 -4.65 3.95 17.01
N CYS A 316 -4.40 4.49 15.82
CA CYS A 316 -5.40 4.61 14.75
C CYS A 316 -5.70 3.26 14.07
N LEU A 317 -4.71 2.35 14.04
CA LEU A 317 -4.80 1.00 13.45
C LEU A 317 -5.48 0.01 14.40
#